data_AF-C0M8M6-F1
#
_entry.id   AF-C0M8M6-F1
#
_cell.length_a   1.000
_cell.length_b   1.000
_cell.length_c   1.000
_cell.angle_alpha   90.00
_cell.angle_beta   90.00
_cell.angle_gamma   90.00
#
_symmetry.space_group_name_H-M   'P 1'
#
loop_
_entity.id
_entity.type
_entity.pdbx_description
1 polymer ?
#
loop_
_entity_poly.entity_id
_entity_poly.type
_entity_poly.pdbx_seq_one_letter_code
_entity_poly.pdbx_strand_id
1 'polypeptide(L)' 'MTPEEAEKAKSRAKQEIEVFSIYLEQAIDTFGSMLSPQEVFLAAGITYLGAGQTDIHAAVEGLYEQIQ' A
#
# COMPACT_ATOMS: atom_id res chain seq x y z
N MET A 1 23.00 8.57 0.62
CA MET A 1 22.27 7.68 1.53
C MET A 1 23.29 7.00 2.43
N THR A 2 23.18 7.18 3.74
CA THR A 2 24.06 6.53 4.72
C THR A 2 23.72 5.03 4.82
N PRO A 3 24.60 4.19 5.37
CA PRO A 3 24.30 2.78 5.61
C PRO A 3 23.05 2.57 6.48
N GLU A 4 22.83 3.43 7.47
CA GLU A 4 21.64 3.40 8.34
C GLU A 4 20.37 3.75 7.57
N GLU A 5 20.39 4.80 6.74
CA GLU A 5 19.27 5.18 5.87
C GLU A 5 18.94 4.06 4.87
N ALA A 6 19.96 3.38 4.35
CA ALA A 6 19.78 2.24 3.45
C ALA A 6 19.08 1.07 4.14
N GLU A 7 19.47 0.74 5.37
CA GLU A 7 18.88 -0.37 6.12
C GLU A 7 17.44 -0.07 6.56
N LYS A 8 17.17 1.20 6.93
CA LYS A 8 15.82 1.67 7.21
C LYS A 8 14.93 1.60 5.98
N ALA A 9 15.43 1.99 4.80
CA ALA A 9 14.70 1.88 3.54
C ALA A 9 14.38 0.43 3.18
N LYS A 10 15.33 -0.50 3.35
CA LYS A 10 15.09 -1.94 3.13
C LYS A 10 14.05 -2.50 4.09
N SER A 11 14.13 -2.14 5.37
CA SER A 11 13.19 -2.61 6.39
C SER A 11 11.77 -2.12 6.08
N ARG A 12 11.65 -0.85 5.68
CA ARG A 12 10.37 -0.30 5.22
C ARG A 12 9.85 -1.01 3.97
N ALA A 13 10.70 -1.25 2.97
CA ALA A 13 10.28 -1.96 1.76
C ALA A 13 9.73 -3.37 2.05
N LYS A 14 10.32 -4.09 3.01
CA LYS A 14 9.79 -5.41 3.45
C LYS A 14 8.39 -5.28 4.05
N GLN A 15 8.19 -4.30 4.93
CA GLN A 15 6.88 -4.04 5.53
C GLN A 15 5.84 -3.68 4.47
N GLU A 16 6.17 -2.84 3.49
CA GLU A 16 5.24 -2.47 2.42
C GLU A 16 4.84 -3.68 1.57
N ILE A 17 5.76 -4.63 1.33
CA ILE A 17 5.45 -5.88 0.62
C ILE A 17 4.51 -6.77 1.45
N GLU A 18 4.72 -6.86 2.77
CA GLU A 18 3.83 -7.61 3.68
C GLU A 18 2.43 -6.98 3.75
N VAL A 19 2.34 -5.65 3.72
CA VAL A 19 1.04 -4.97 3.64
C VAL A 19 0.38 -5.23 2.30
N PHE A 20 1.13 -5.12 1.20
CA PHE A 20 0.61 -5.40 -0.14
C PHE A 20 0.07 -6.83 -0.30
N SER A 21 0.67 -7.82 0.36
CA SER A 21 0.19 -9.21 0.26
C SER A 21 -1.24 -9.39 0.79
N ILE A 22 -1.68 -8.59 1.76
CA ILE A 22 -3.06 -8.59 2.27
C ILE A 22 -4.04 -8.20 1.15
N TYR A 23 -3.72 -7.14 0.40
CA TYR A 23 -4.53 -6.69 -0.73
C TYR A 23 -4.51 -7.71 -1.88
N LEU A 24 -3.39 -8.39 -2.09
CA LEU A 24 -3.28 -9.44 -3.10
C LEU A 24 -4.14 -10.66 -2.75
N GLU A 25 -4.11 -11.12 -1.50
CA GLU A 25 -4.98 -12.21 -1.02
C GLU A 25 -6.45 -11.86 -1.22
N GLN A 26 -6.85 -10.65 -0.82
CA GLN A 26 -8.22 -10.18 -1.01
C GLN A 26 -8.62 -10.12 -2.50
N ALA A 27 -7.72 -9.66 -3.37
CA ALA A 27 -7.97 -9.61 -4.81
C ALA A 27 -8.08 -11.02 -5.42
N ILE A 28 -7.29 -11.99 -4.94
CA ILE A 28 -7.39 -13.39 -5.35
C ILE A 28 -8.75 -13.97 -4.96
N ASP A 29 -9.18 -13.78 -3.71
CA ASP A 29 -10.48 -14.27 -3.23
C ASP A 29 -11.65 -13.65 -4.01
N THR A 30 -11.52 -12.38 -4.36
CA THR A 30 -12.60 -11.63 -5.03
C THR A 30 -12.65 -11.88 -6.54
N PHE A 31 -11.50 -11.93 -7.21
CA PHE A 31 -11.41 -11.87 -8.67
C PHE A 31 -10.69 -13.08 -9.31
N GLY A 32 -10.12 -13.98 -8.52
CA GLY A 32 -9.24 -15.06 -9.02
C GLY A 32 -9.90 -16.07 -9.96
N SER A 33 -11.24 -16.17 -9.94
CA SER A 33 -12.01 -17.01 -10.88
C SER A 33 -12.44 -16.28 -12.16
N MET A 34 -12.27 -14.96 -12.21
CA MET A 34 -12.79 -14.10 -13.29
C MET A 34 -11.70 -13.43 -14.11
N LEU A 35 -10.56 -13.12 -13.48
CA LEU A 35 -9.47 -12.35 -14.07
C LEU A 35 -8.20 -13.19 -14.21
N SER A 36 -7.33 -12.78 -15.14
CA SER A 36 -5.99 -13.35 -15.24
C SER A 36 -5.14 -12.98 -14.00
N PRO A 37 -4.07 -13.75 -13.70
CA PRO A 37 -3.18 -13.42 -12.59
C PRO A 37 -2.61 -11.99 -12.65
N GLN A 38 -2.31 -11.48 -13.85
CA GLN A 38 -1.83 -10.12 -14.04
C GLN A 38 -2.88 -9.07 -13.68
N GLU A 39 -4.13 -9.30 -14.07
CA GLU A 39 -5.25 -8.40 -13.75
C GLU A 39 -5.59 -8.42 -12.25
N VAL A 40 -5.52 -9.58 -11.60
CA VAL A 40 -5.67 -9.70 -10.13
C VAL A 40 -4.56 -8.92 -9.41
N PHE A 41 -3.31 -9.07 -9.85
CA PHE A 41 -2.18 -8.33 -9.30
C PHE A 41 -2.35 -6.81 -9.49
N LEU A 42 -2.82 -6.38 -10.66
CA LEU A 42 -3.09 -4.98 -10.94
C LEU A 42 -4.23 -4.44 -10.06
N ALA A 43 -5.31 -5.20 -9.87
CA ALA A 43 -6.42 -4.83 -8.99
C ALA A 43 -5.95 -4.62 -7.55
N ALA A 44 -5.15 -5.55 -7.01
CA ALA A 44 -4.52 -5.41 -5.69
C ALA A 44 -3.65 -4.16 -5.61
N GLY A 45 -2.85 -3.88 -6.64
CA GLY A 45 -1.99 -2.69 -6.73
C GLY A 45 -2.77 -1.38 -6.68
N ILE A 46 -3.86 -1.29 -7.44
CA ILE A 46 -4.73 -0.11 -7.46
C ILE A 46 -5.34 0.11 -6.07
N THR A 47 -5.84 -0.94 -5.42
CA THR A 47 -6.44 -0.82 -4.08
C THR A 47 -5.41 -0.40 -3.03
N TYR A 48 -4.24 -1.04 -3.00
CA TYR A 48 -3.17 -0.70 -2.06
C TYR A 48 -2.70 0.76 -2.22
N LEU A 49 -2.45 1.21 -3.46
CA LEU A 49 -2.05 2.60 -3.71
C LEU A 49 -3.17 3.59 -3.37
N GLY A 50 -4.42 3.23 -3.67
CA GLY A 50 -5.59 4.03 -3.31
C GLY A 50 -5.74 4.22 -1.81
N ALA A 51 -5.58 3.15 -1.03
CA ALA A 51 -5.60 3.21 0.44
C ALA A 51 -4.50 4.14 0.97
N GLY A 52 -3.27 4.01 0.45
CA GLY A 52 -2.17 4.90 0.82
C GLY A 52 -2.45 6.38 0.50
N GLN A 53 -3.12 6.68 -0.62
CA GLN A 53 -3.52 8.04 -0.96
C GLN A 53 -4.57 8.59 0.02
N THR A 54 -5.54 7.77 0.43
CA THR A 54 -6.54 8.15 1.43
C THR A 54 -5.89 8.44 2.79
N ASP A 55 -4.93 7.61 3.22
CA ASP A 55 -4.22 7.80 4.49
C ASP A 55 -3.40 9.10 4.50
N ILE A 56 -2.71 9.40 3.39
CA ILE A 56 -1.98 10.67 3.23
C ILE A 56 -2.94 11.85 3.32
N HIS A 57 -4.08 11.78 2.64
CA HIS A 57 -5.08 12.85 2.67
C HIS A 57 -5.61 13.07 4.09
N ALA A 58 -5.99 12.00 4.80
CA ALA A 58 -6.47 12.09 6.18
C ALA A 58 -5.42 12.67 7.14
N ALA A 59 -4.15 12.29 6.98
CA ALA A 59 -3.05 12.84 7.79
C ALA A 59 -2.86 14.35 7.55
N VAL A 60 -2.99 14.81 6.31
CA VAL A 60 -2.89 16.24 5.97
C VAL A 60 -4.07 17.02 6.55
N GLU A 61 -5.30 16.53 6.41
CA GLU A 61 -6.49 17.17 6.99
C GLU A 61 -6.37 17.29 8.52
N GLY A 62 -5.94 16.21 9.20
CA GLY A 62 -5.72 16.24 10.65
C GLY A 62 -4.64 17.23 11.11
N LEU A 63 -3.62 17.50 10.28
CA LEU A 63 -2.63 18.54 10.57
C LEU A 63 -3.22 19.96 10.44
N TYR A 64 -4.10 20.19 9.47
CA TYR A 64 -4.78 21.48 9.33
C TYR A 64 -5.73 21.77 10.51
N GLU A 65 -6.45 20.76 11.01
CA GLU A 65 -7.30 20.90 12.20
C GLU A 65 -6.53 21.31 13.46
N GLN A 66 -5.25 20.94 13.58
CA GLN A 66 -4.42 21.28 14.76
C GLN A 66 -3.87 22.71 14.73
N ILE A 67 -3.91 23.39 13.57
CA ILE A 67 -3.37 24.74 13.39
C ILE A 67 -4.47 25.81 13.52
N GLN A 68 -5.74 25.41 13.46
CA GLN A 68 -6.91 26.28 13.69
C GLN A 68 -7.27 26.39 15.17
#